data_AF-A0A3N5Z5C0-F1
#
_entry.id   AF-A0A3N5Z5C0-F1
#
_cell.length_a   1.000
_cell.length_b   1.000
_cell.length_c   1.000
_cell.angle_alpha   90.00
_cell.angle_beta   90.00
_cell.angle_gamma   90.00
#
_symmetry.space_group_name_H-M   'P 1'
#
loop_
_entity.id
_entity.type
_entity.pdbx_description
1 polymer ?
#
loop_
_entity_poly.entity_id
_entity_poly.type
_entity_poly.pdbx_seq_one_letter_code
_entity_poly.pdbx_strand_id
1 'polypeptide(L)'
;MMKKTISLEKKIKKIFVRIIMFVLGKAIQSASRWDSIVRHEVARWPDDFTVALEVLPWGPRMSLKKQDGRLKYLGAGPKDVNLLIRFKNIE
;
A
#
# COMPACT_ATOMS: atom_id res chain seq x y z
N MET A 1 6.01 3.14 31.99
CA MET A 1 6.30 3.42 30.56
C MET A 1 7.22 2.31 30.01
N MET A 2 6.65 1.19 29.54
CA MET A 2 7.43 0.01 29.13
C MET A 2 8.02 0.21 27.73
N LYS A 3 9.33 0.44 27.65
CA LYS A 3 10.09 0.31 26.39
C LYS A 3 10.12 -1.18 26.01
N LYS A 4 9.14 -1.62 25.22
CA LYS A 4 9.14 -2.97 24.62
C LYS A 4 10.30 -3.02 23.62
N THR A 5 11.42 -3.63 24.03
CA THR A 5 12.59 -3.87 23.16
C THR A 5 12.12 -4.68 21.96
N ILE A 6 11.92 -4.02 20.82
CA ILE A 6 11.51 -4.68 19.58
C ILE A 6 12.63 -5.65 19.23
N SER A 7 12.37 -6.97 19.31
CA SER A 7 13.36 -7.99 18.98
C SER A 7 13.89 -7.76 17.57
N LEU A 8 15.17 -8.06 17.34
CA LEU A 8 15.82 -7.88 16.05
C LEU A 8 15.04 -8.59 14.93
N GLU A 9 14.52 -9.78 15.21
CA GLU A 9 13.65 -10.55 14.32
C GLU A 9 12.40 -9.77 13.88
N LYS A 10 11.70 -9.12 14.82
CA LYS A 10 10.52 -8.29 14.50
C LYS A 10 10.88 -7.08 13.64
N LYS A 11 12.06 -6.49 13.85
CA LYS A 11 12.56 -5.40 12.98
C LYS A 11 12.85 -5.90 11.57
N ILE A 12 13.49 -7.06 11.43
CA ILE A 12 13.79 -7.66 10.11
C ILE A 12 12.48 -7.99 9.38
N LYS A 13 11.53 -8.65 10.04
CA LYS A 13 10.19 -8.92 9.49
C LYS A 13 9.51 -7.63 9.01
N LYS A 14 9.58 -6.55 9.80
CA LYS A 14 9.01 -5.25 9.42
C LYS A 14 9.68 -4.65 8.19
N ILE A 15 11.00 -4.74 8.07
CA ILE A 15 11.75 -4.28 6.89
C ILE A 15 11.35 -5.09 5.67
N PHE A 16 11.28 -6.41 5.80
CA PHE A 16 10.85 -7.31 4.73
C PHE A 16 9.46 -6.97 4.21
N VAL A 17 8.47 -6.81 5.10
CA VAL A 17 7.12 -6.40 4.71
C VAL A 17 7.11 -5.02 4.06
N ARG A 18 7.99 -4.10 4.50
CA ARG A 18 8.11 -2.77 3.88
C ARG A 18 8.66 -2.85 2.45
N ILE A 19 9.60 -3.75 2.19
CA ILE A 19 10.12 -4.02 0.84
C ILE A 19 9.00 -4.60 -0.02
N ILE A 20 8.25 -5.59 0.49
CA ILE A 20 7.11 -6.17 -0.22
C ILE A 20 6.08 -5.08 -0.58
N MET A 21 5.67 -4.26 0.38
CA MET A 21 4.72 -3.16 0.15
C MET A 21 5.22 -2.17 -0.91
N PHE A 22 6.52 -1.87 -0.92
CA PHE A 22 7.12 -1.02 -1.93
C PHE A 22 7.08 -1.65 -3.32
N VAL A 23 7.50 -2.92 -3.44
CA VAL A 23 7.51 -3.66 -4.70
C VAL A 23 6.08 -3.81 -5.24
N LEU A 24 5.13 -4.17 -4.39
CA LEU A 24 3.71 -4.28 -4.75
C LEU A 24 3.14 -2.96 -5.25
N GLY A 25 3.39 -1.86 -4.54
CA GLY A 25 2.94 -0.54 -4.97
C GLY A 25 3.50 -0.14 -6.32
N LYS A 26 4.78 -0.42 -6.58
CA LYS A 26 5.41 -0.18 -7.88
C LYS A 26 4.88 -1.11 -8.98
N ALA A 27 4.63 -2.38 -8.66
CA ALA A 27 4.05 -3.35 -9.58
C ALA A 27 2.65 -2.93 -10.02
N ILE A 28 1.77 -2.53 -9.08
CA ILE A 28 0.41 -2.05 -9.39
C ILE A 28 0.45 -0.77 -10.23
N GLN A 29 1.33 0.18 -9.88
CA GLN A 29 1.54 1.38 -10.69
C GLN A 29 1.95 1.01 -12.13
N SER A 30 2.90 0.08 -12.29
CA SER A 30 3.34 -0.39 -13.61
C SER A 30 2.21 -1.11 -14.37
N ALA A 31 1.47 -2.00 -13.70
CA ALA A 31 0.34 -2.71 -14.28
C ALA A 31 -0.74 -1.74 -14.78
N SER A 32 -1.07 -0.69 -14.01
CA SER A 32 -2.03 0.33 -14.45
C SER A 32 -1.60 1.10 -15.71
N ARG A 33 -0.31 1.07 -16.05
CA ARG A 33 0.24 1.70 -17.26
C ARG A 33 0.23 0.76 -18.46
N TRP A 34 0.58 -0.51 -18.26
CA TRP A 34 0.88 -1.45 -19.35
C TRP A 34 -0.17 -2.54 -19.54
N ASP A 35 -0.83 -2.96 -18.48
CA ASP A 35 -1.86 -3.98 -18.53
C ASP A 35 -3.20 -3.35 -18.92
N SER A 36 -3.77 -3.84 -20.02
CA SER A 36 -5.02 -3.30 -20.55
C SER A 36 -6.18 -3.53 -19.57
N ILE A 37 -6.28 -4.69 -18.93
CA ILE A 37 -7.37 -5.03 -18.01
C ILE A 37 -7.34 -4.09 -16.81
N VAL A 38 -6.17 -3.94 -16.17
CA VAL A 38 -5.98 -3.05 -15.02
C VAL A 38 -6.26 -1.60 -15.42
N ARG A 39 -5.80 -1.16 -16.60
CA ARG A 39 -6.07 0.19 -17.09
C ARG A 39 -7.56 0.46 -17.29
N HIS A 40 -8.32 -0.47 -17.86
CA HIS A 40 -9.77 -0.34 -18.05
C HIS A 40 -10.54 -0.35 -16.72
N GLU A 41 -10.08 -1.13 -15.73
CA GLU A 41 -10.64 -1.11 -14.38
C GLU A 41 -10.40 0.24 -13.70
N VAL A 42 -9.13 0.70 -13.67
CA VAL A 42 -8.74 1.96 -13.03
C VAL A 42 -9.41 3.15 -13.71
N ALA A 43 -9.59 3.13 -15.03
CA ALA A 43 -10.28 4.20 -15.75
C ALA A 43 -11.71 4.44 -15.25
N ARG A 44 -12.39 3.41 -14.73
CA ARG A 44 -13.77 3.50 -14.20
C ARG A 44 -13.85 4.01 -12.76
N TRP A 45 -12.73 4.13 -12.06
CA TRP A 45 -12.72 4.66 -10.70
C TRP A 45 -12.94 6.18 -10.70
N PRO A 46 -13.47 6.77 -9.60
CA PRO A 46 -13.55 8.21 -9.46
C PRO A 46 -12.19 8.89 -9.62
N ASP A 47 -12.16 10.10 -10.15
CA ASP A 47 -10.92 10.88 -10.18
C ASP A 47 -10.41 11.18 -8.76
N ASP A 48 -9.09 11.28 -8.64
CA ASP A 48 -8.37 11.44 -7.37
C ASP A 48 -8.61 10.34 -6.31
N PHE A 49 -9.28 9.24 -6.67
CA PHE A 49 -9.56 8.14 -5.74
C PHE A 49 -8.29 7.56 -5.13
N THR A 50 -8.26 7.46 -3.80
CA THR A 50 -7.11 7.01 -3.02
C THR A 50 -7.39 5.68 -2.33
N VAL A 51 -6.42 4.78 -2.41
CA VAL A 51 -6.46 3.47 -1.76
C VAL A 51 -5.22 3.30 -0.91
N ALA A 52 -5.36 2.77 0.30
CA ALA A 52 -4.22 2.32 1.09
C ALA A 52 -4.38 0.88 1.58
N LEU A 53 -3.26 0.18 1.62
CA LEU A 53 -3.09 -1.11 2.28
C LEU A 53 -2.23 -0.91 3.52
N GLU A 54 -2.68 -1.42 4.66
CA GLU A 54 -1.98 -1.32 5.93
C GLU A 54 -1.98 -2.66 6.67
N VAL A 55 -0.83 -3.02 7.25
CA VAL A 55 -0.74 -4.20 8.13
C VAL A 55 -0.86 -3.75 9.59
N LEU A 56 -1.82 -4.33 10.31
CA LEU A 56 -2.02 -4.04 11.72
C LEU A 56 -1.03 -4.81 12.62
N PRO A 57 -0.75 -4.35 13.86
CA PRO A 57 -1.22 -3.10 14.47
C PRO A 57 -0.33 -1.86 14.19
N TRP A 58 0.94 -2.05 13.79
CA TRP A 58 1.90 -0.97 13.52
C TRP A 58 2.82 -1.32 12.34
N GLY A 59 2.25 -1.99 11.35
CA GLY A 59 2.97 -2.54 10.21
C GLY A 59 3.20 -1.52 9.10
N PRO A 60 3.91 -1.93 8.04
CA PRO A 60 4.10 -1.11 6.85
C PRO A 60 2.78 -0.80 6.14
N ARG A 61 2.73 0.38 5.52
CA ARG A 61 1.59 0.90 4.77
C ARG A 61 2.04 1.25 3.36
N MET A 62 1.20 0.93 2.38
CA MET A 62 1.30 1.44 1.02
C MET A 62 0.03 2.17 0.62
N SER A 63 0.14 3.11 -0.30
CA SER A 63 -0.98 3.89 -0.81
C SER A 63 -0.80 4.19 -2.29
N LEU A 64 -1.93 4.29 -2.96
CA LEU A 64 -2.08 4.48 -4.40
C LEU A 64 -3.14 5.57 -4.60
N LYS A 65 -2.95 6.40 -5.62
CA LYS A 65 -3.93 7.38 -6.04
C LYS A 65 -4.21 7.24 -7.53
N LYS A 66 -5.48 7.29 -7.93
CA LYS A 66 -5.84 7.46 -9.33
C LYS A 66 -5.43 8.85 -9.79
N GLN A 67 -4.64 8.89 -10.85
CA GLN A 67 -4.20 10.09 -11.53
C GLN A 67 -4.07 9.79 -13.03
N ASP A 68 -4.73 10.58 -13.88
CA ASP A 68 -4.67 10.47 -15.34
C ASP A 68 -5.02 9.07 -15.88
N GLY A 69 -6.06 8.44 -15.29
CA GLY A 69 -6.50 7.09 -15.66
C GLY A 69 -5.51 5.98 -15.27
N ARG A 70 -4.54 6.27 -14.41
CA ARG A 70 -3.52 5.34 -13.92
C ARG A 70 -3.41 5.39 -12.40
N LEU A 71 -2.74 4.42 -11.80
CA LEU A 71 -2.42 4.43 -10.38
C LEU A 71 -1.01 4.94 -10.15
N LYS A 72 -0.88 5.91 -9.26
CA LYS A 72 0.40 6.44 -8.80
C LYS A 72 0.68 5.97 -7.38
N TYR A 73 1.85 5.37 -7.17
CA TYR A 73 2.31 4.96 -5.85
C TYR A 73 2.75 6.17 -5.01
N LEU A 74 2.20 6.28 -3.80
CA LEU A 74 2.46 7.39 -2.88
C LEU A 74 3.26 6.97 -1.63
N GLY A 75 3.77 5.74 -1.57
CA GLY A 75 4.43 5.26 -0.36
C GLY A 75 3.42 5.05 0.77
N ALA A 76 3.75 5.47 2.00
CA ALA A 76 2.79 5.41 3.11
C ALA A 76 1.57 6.34 2.91
N GLY A 77 1.77 7.45 2.17
CA GLY A 77 0.73 8.41 1.79
C GLY A 77 -0.05 9.04 2.94
N PRO A 78 -1.14 9.78 2.62
CA PRO A 78 -2.02 10.35 3.62
C PRO A 78 -2.75 9.26 4.41
N LYS A 79 -3.15 9.58 5.65
CA LYS A 79 -3.96 8.68 6.47
C LYS A 79 -5.39 8.59 5.95
N ASP A 80 -5.93 9.73 5.53
CA ASP A 80 -7.25 9.84 4.95
C ASP A 80 -7.19 9.37 3.49
N VAL A 81 -7.92 8.31 3.22
CA VAL A 81 -8.01 7.67 1.91
C VAL A 81 -9.44 7.22 1.68
N ASN A 82 -9.87 7.17 0.43
CA ASN A 82 -11.23 6.76 0.10
C ASN A 82 -11.48 5.27 0.40
N LEU A 83 -10.44 4.42 0.26
CA LEU A 83 -10.49 3.01 0.61
C LEU A 83 -9.27 2.61 1.44
N LEU A 84 -9.51 2.11 2.66
CA LEU A 84 -8.47 1.60 3.53
C LEU A 84 -8.66 0.10 3.75
N ILE A 85 -7.73 -0.70 3.23
CA ILE A 85 -7.68 -2.15 3.41
C ILE A 85 -6.68 -2.45 4.53
N ARG A 86 -7.14 -3.10 5.60
CA ARG A 86 -6.32 -3.47 6.74
C ARG A 86 -6.18 -4.98 6.83
N PHE A 87 -4.95 -5.47 6.78
CA PHE A 87 -4.64 -6.86 7.07
C PHE A 87 -4.42 -7.00 8.57
N LYS A 88 -5.33 -7.71 9.24
CA LYS A 88 -5.08 -8.22 10.58
C LYS A 88 -4.09 -9.36 10.41
N ASN A 89 -2.87 -9.17 10.89
CA ASN A 89 -1.92 -10.27 10.96
C ASN A 89 -2.50 -11.31 11.92
N ILE A 90 -2.99 -12.43 11.38
CA ILE A 90 -3.32 -13.64 12.14
C ILE A 90 -1.98 -14.37 12.22
N GLU A 91 -1.10 -13.92 13.11
CA GLU A 91 -0.14 -14.87 13.70
C GLU A 91 -0.92 -15.95 14.44
#